data_AF-A0A3B4XFL2-F1
#
_entry.id   AF-A0A3B4XFL2-F1
#
_cell.length_a   1.000
_cell.length_b   1.000
_cell.length_c   1.000
_cell.angle_alpha   90.00
_cell.angle_beta   90.00
_cell.angle_gamma   90.00
#
_symmetry.space_group_name_H-M   'P 1'
#
loop_
_entity.id
_entity.type
_entity.pdbx_description
1 polymer ?
#
loop_
_entity_poly.entity_id
_entity_poly.type
_entity_poly.pdbx_seq_one_letter_code
_entity_poly.pdbx_strand_id
1 'polypeptide(L)'
;MSNICEKYFKSGQNQLLKYIYSLNFKIYLHISLTYELDDLLVDNRKVMLQSIADDLRASLPLDAMLPSETTAHHKMQQRPQPTVHVDSFLYDDEQVDSLCEEGTMSRTYCLSCGSYRTAPLDFLSHSFSVSELQFLFQNVLPDLSGRTLVDVGSRLGAVLYGGHVYSSASRLLGLELSEEFVQLQNNMLQKYRLSDRVQVLHADVCTQDVLLQNTDVLVMNNVFEFFMEPSEQVRAWRFIMQNFRKTGSLLVTVPSLQESLDALQEALRSGWVEELPVDYNVYLGRNTDPDALRQIHLYRVM
;
A
#
# COMPACT_ATOMS: atom_id res chain seq x y z
N MET A 1 -16.63 -39.46 -4.99
CA MET A 1 -15.15 -39.60 -5.04
C MET A 1 -14.63 -40.93 -4.44
N SER A 2 -15.41 -42.02 -4.43
CA SER A 2 -15.02 -43.26 -3.70
C SER A 2 -14.61 -44.45 -4.58
N ASN A 3 -14.74 -44.40 -5.92
CA ASN A 3 -14.53 -45.59 -6.76
C ASN A 3 -13.31 -45.55 -7.71
N ILE A 4 -12.45 -44.53 -7.62
CA ILE A 4 -11.20 -44.47 -8.41
C ILE A 4 -9.99 -44.88 -7.56
N CYS A 5 -10.04 -44.77 -6.22
CA CYS A 5 -8.91 -45.06 -5.33
C CYS A 5 -8.56 -46.55 -5.19
N GLU A 6 -9.52 -47.48 -5.29
CA GLU A 6 -9.24 -48.90 -5.02
C GLU A 6 -8.49 -49.63 -6.14
N LYS A 7 -8.56 -49.12 -7.39
CA LYS A 7 -7.90 -49.78 -8.53
C LYS A 7 -6.41 -49.48 -8.66
N TYR A 8 -5.90 -48.43 -8.03
CA TYR A 8 -4.50 -48.00 -8.16
C TYR A 8 -3.58 -48.48 -7.03
N PHE A 9 -4.11 -49.19 -6.03
CA PHE A 9 -3.34 -49.68 -4.89
C PHE A 9 -2.56 -50.99 -5.15
N LYS A 10 -2.72 -51.61 -6.33
CA LYS A 10 -2.17 -52.96 -6.64
C LYS A 10 -0.98 -53.03 -7.61
N SER A 11 -0.33 -51.92 -7.96
CA SER A 11 0.97 -51.98 -8.66
C SER A 11 2.03 -51.18 -7.90
N GLY A 12 3.19 -51.80 -7.68
CA GLY A 12 4.31 -51.29 -6.87
C GLY A 12 5.07 -50.12 -7.50
N GLN A 13 4.38 -49.06 -7.92
CA GLN A 13 4.98 -47.80 -8.41
C GLN A 13 4.86 -46.61 -7.43
N ASN A 14 4.33 -46.82 -6.23
CA ASN A 14 3.83 -45.72 -5.41
C ASN A 14 4.68 -45.40 -4.17
N GLN A 15 5.98 -45.10 -4.35
CA GLN A 15 6.76 -44.46 -3.26
C GLN A 15 6.84 -42.95 -3.47
N LEU A 16 7.07 -42.49 -4.70
CA LEU A 16 7.05 -41.07 -5.07
C LEU A 16 5.65 -40.46 -4.92
N LEU A 17 4.62 -41.16 -5.39
CA LEU A 17 3.22 -40.73 -5.27
C LEU A 17 2.74 -40.72 -3.81
N LYS A 18 3.13 -41.70 -2.99
CA LYS A 18 2.86 -41.66 -1.53
C LYS A 18 3.56 -40.47 -0.85
N TYR A 19 4.77 -40.14 -1.28
CA TYR A 19 5.51 -38.98 -0.79
C TYR A 19 4.83 -37.67 -1.22
N ILE A 20 4.40 -37.56 -2.49
CA ILE A 20 3.66 -36.39 -3.02
C ILE A 20 2.31 -36.22 -2.30
N TYR A 21 1.54 -37.29 -2.10
CA TYR A 21 0.28 -37.21 -1.34
C TYR A 21 0.51 -36.85 0.13
N SER A 22 1.58 -37.38 0.75
CA SER A 22 1.97 -37.03 2.13
C SER A 22 2.43 -35.57 2.24
N LEU A 23 3.19 -35.06 1.27
CA LEU A 23 3.55 -33.64 1.18
C LEU A 23 2.32 -32.78 0.97
N ASN A 24 1.47 -33.10 0.01
CA ASN A 24 0.24 -32.35 -0.26
C ASN A 24 -0.70 -32.36 0.93
N PHE A 25 -0.80 -33.48 1.66
CA PHE A 25 -1.58 -33.55 2.89
C PHE A 25 -0.95 -32.73 4.02
N LYS A 26 0.37 -32.77 4.20
CA LYS A 26 1.07 -31.92 5.18
C LYS A 26 0.96 -30.43 4.85
N ILE A 27 1.06 -30.08 3.57
CA ILE A 27 0.87 -28.71 3.07
C ILE A 27 -0.57 -28.28 3.31
N TYR A 28 -1.55 -29.12 2.96
CA TYR A 28 -2.96 -28.85 3.22
C TYR A 28 -3.26 -28.70 4.71
N LEU A 29 -2.72 -29.57 5.55
CA LEU A 29 -2.89 -29.51 7.01
C LEU A 29 -2.23 -28.26 7.58
N HIS A 30 -1.03 -27.89 7.09
CA HIS A 30 -0.34 -26.68 7.48
C HIS A 30 -1.17 -25.45 7.09
N ILE A 31 -1.56 -25.34 5.82
CA ILE A 31 -2.42 -24.29 5.28
C ILE A 31 -3.73 -24.16 6.09
N SER A 32 -4.40 -25.29 6.36
CA SER A 32 -5.63 -25.33 7.17
C SER A 32 -5.41 -24.86 8.61
N LEU A 33 -4.29 -25.24 9.23
CA LEU A 33 -3.93 -24.76 10.56
C LEU A 33 -3.63 -23.26 10.56
N THR A 34 -2.95 -22.77 9.52
CA THR A 34 -2.65 -21.33 9.37
C THR A 34 -3.93 -20.52 9.22
N TYR A 35 -4.91 -21.01 8.44
CA TYR A 35 -6.23 -20.38 8.32
C TYR A 35 -6.97 -20.31 9.65
N GLU A 36 -7.02 -21.41 10.41
CA GLU A 36 -7.67 -21.42 11.73
C GLU A 36 -6.94 -20.51 12.75
N LEU A 37 -5.62 -20.39 12.66
CA LEU A 37 -4.81 -19.52 13.53
C LEU A 37 -5.00 -18.03 13.22
N ASP A 38 -5.09 -17.66 11.93
CA ASP A 38 -5.37 -16.27 11.51
C ASP A 38 -6.73 -15.80 12.03
N ASP A 39 -7.75 -16.66 11.98
CA ASP A 39 -9.10 -16.35 12.48
C ASP A 39 -9.16 -16.23 14.01
N LEU A 40 -8.22 -16.85 14.74
CA LEU A 40 -8.14 -16.83 16.20
C LEU A 40 -7.30 -15.67 16.76
N LEU A 41 -6.44 -15.06 15.95
CA LEU A 41 -5.53 -13.98 16.34
C LEU A 41 -6.00 -12.63 15.79
N VAL A 42 -7.10 -12.12 16.33
CA VAL A 42 -7.59 -10.78 15.98
C VAL A 42 -6.61 -9.72 16.50
N ASP A 43 -5.80 -9.15 15.60
CA ASP A 43 -4.96 -7.99 15.92
C ASP A 43 -5.86 -6.75 16.07
N ASN A 44 -6.03 -6.27 17.32
CA ASN A 44 -6.79 -5.06 17.62
C ASN A 44 -6.35 -3.84 16.79
N ARG A 45 -5.08 -3.78 16.38
CA ARG A 45 -4.57 -2.71 15.50
C ARG A 45 -5.16 -2.83 14.10
N LYS A 46 -5.25 -4.05 13.56
CA LYS A 46 -5.88 -4.34 12.26
C LYS A 46 -7.37 -3.99 12.29
N VAL A 47 -8.06 -4.33 13.39
CA VAL A 47 -9.47 -3.97 13.58
C VAL A 47 -9.68 -2.45 13.62
N MET A 48 -8.79 -1.71 14.28
CA MET A 48 -8.85 -0.25 14.29
C MET A 48 -8.67 0.33 12.89
N LEU A 49 -7.69 -0.15 12.12
CA LEU A 49 -7.47 0.29 10.74
C LEU A 49 -8.68 -0.03 9.85
N GLN A 50 -9.24 -1.23 9.97
CA GLN A 50 -10.46 -1.61 9.23
C GLN A 50 -11.64 -0.71 9.59
N SER A 51 -11.79 -0.37 10.87
CA SER A 51 -12.85 0.54 11.31
C SER A 51 -12.68 1.93 10.67
N ILE A 52 -11.45 2.45 10.61
CA ILE A 52 -11.15 3.73 9.96
C ILE A 52 -11.48 3.65 8.46
N ALA A 53 -11.08 2.57 7.79
CA ALA A 53 -11.41 2.32 6.39
C ALA A 53 -12.93 2.31 6.15
N ASP A 54 -13.71 1.67 7.02
CA ASP A 54 -15.17 1.62 6.91
C ASP A 54 -15.81 3.01 7.01
N ASP A 55 -15.33 3.85 7.93
CA ASP A 55 -15.80 5.23 8.09
C ASP A 55 -15.41 6.13 6.91
N LEU A 56 -14.21 5.93 6.36
CA LEU A 56 -13.75 6.62 5.16
C LEU A 56 -14.61 6.25 3.96
N ARG A 57 -14.91 4.94 3.76
CA ARG A 57 -15.80 4.47 2.68
C ARG A 57 -17.18 5.12 2.75
N ALA A 58 -17.72 5.33 3.95
CA ALA A 58 -19.01 6.02 4.12
C ALA A 58 -18.99 7.50 3.70
N SER A 59 -17.79 8.10 3.59
CA SER A 59 -17.58 9.51 3.28
C SER A 59 -17.02 9.76 1.87
N LEU A 60 -16.69 8.70 1.14
CA LEU A 60 -16.00 8.74 -0.15
C LEU A 60 -16.84 8.09 -1.26
N PRO A 61 -16.62 8.48 -2.53
CA PRO A 61 -17.11 7.69 -3.65
C PRO A 61 -16.47 6.30 -3.68
N LEU A 62 -17.06 5.37 -4.44
CA LEU A 62 -16.61 3.97 -4.49
C LEU A 62 -15.14 3.84 -4.96
N ASP A 63 -14.75 4.65 -5.94
CA ASP A 63 -13.39 4.73 -6.46
C ASP A 63 -12.45 5.50 -5.51
N ALA A 64 -12.95 6.00 -4.38
CA ALA A 64 -12.22 6.80 -3.41
C ALA A 64 -11.52 8.04 -3.99
N MET A 65 -11.94 8.52 -5.17
CA MET A 65 -11.36 9.70 -5.81
C MET A 65 -12.26 10.92 -5.64
N LEU A 66 -11.73 11.98 -5.06
CA LEU A 66 -12.49 13.22 -4.92
C LEU A 66 -12.61 13.92 -6.28
N PRO A 67 -13.71 14.67 -6.52
CA PRO A 67 -13.86 15.45 -7.75
C PRO A 67 -12.75 16.50 -7.95
N SER A 68 -12.11 16.93 -6.86
CA SER A 68 -10.99 17.88 -6.88
C SER A 68 -9.65 17.27 -7.36
N GLU A 69 -9.53 15.95 -7.44
CA GLU A 69 -8.34 15.26 -7.98
C GLU A 69 -8.32 15.28 -9.53
N THR A 70 -8.49 16.45 -10.15
CA THR A 70 -8.71 16.58 -11.61
C THR A 70 -7.56 16.02 -12.46
N THR A 71 -6.31 16.19 -12.01
CA THR A 71 -5.13 15.66 -12.72
C THR A 71 -5.13 14.13 -12.72
N ALA A 72 -5.45 13.51 -11.58
CA ALA A 72 -5.51 12.05 -11.45
C ALA A 72 -6.63 11.47 -12.33
N HIS A 73 -7.82 12.08 -12.30
CA HIS A 73 -8.93 11.71 -13.18
C HIS A 73 -8.53 11.74 -14.66
N HIS A 74 -7.88 12.83 -15.10
CA HIS A 74 -7.43 12.97 -16.48
C HIS A 74 -6.38 11.91 -16.85
N LYS A 75 -5.39 11.67 -15.99
CA LYS A 75 -4.35 10.66 -16.23
C LYS A 75 -4.89 9.23 -16.26
N MET A 76 -5.88 8.93 -15.42
CA MET A 76 -6.56 7.64 -15.47
C MET A 76 -7.31 7.42 -16.78
N GLN A 77 -7.98 8.45 -17.32
CA GLN A 77 -8.67 8.36 -18.61
C GLN A 77 -7.72 8.18 -19.80
N GLN A 78 -6.45 8.58 -19.64
CA GLN A 78 -5.41 8.44 -20.65
C GLN A 78 -4.68 7.10 -20.61
N ARG A 79 -5.01 6.22 -19.67
CA ARG A 79 -4.35 4.91 -19.56
C ARG A 79 -4.56 4.11 -20.85
N PRO A 80 -3.50 3.46 -21.36
CA PRO A 80 -3.58 2.71 -22.62
C PRO A 80 -4.47 1.47 -22.51
N GLN A 81 -4.59 0.91 -21.31
CA GLN A 81 -5.52 -0.15 -20.97
C GLN A 81 -6.61 0.39 -20.05
N PRO A 82 -7.86 -0.09 -20.15
CA PRO A 82 -8.90 0.27 -19.20
C PRO A 82 -8.48 -0.05 -17.77
N THR A 83 -8.36 1.00 -16.94
CA THR A 83 -7.91 0.93 -15.54
C THR A 83 -9.02 1.42 -14.62
N VAL A 84 -9.23 0.75 -13.49
CA VAL A 84 -10.12 1.15 -12.41
C VAL A 84 -9.30 1.49 -11.18
N HIS A 85 -9.64 2.59 -10.50
CA HIS A 85 -9.03 2.91 -9.22
C HIS A 85 -9.79 2.21 -8.09
N VAL A 86 -9.04 1.47 -7.27
CA VAL A 86 -9.54 0.81 -6.07
C VAL A 86 -8.50 1.05 -4.98
N ASP A 87 -8.89 1.77 -3.94
CA ASP A 87 -7.97 2.13 -2.87
C ASP A 87 -7.71 0.93 -1.95
N SER A 88 -6.47 0.44 -1.93
CA SER A 88 -6.09 -0.77 -1.18
C SER A 88 -6.19 -0.62 0.34
N PHE A 89 -6.24 0.61 0.87
CA PHE A 89 -6.49 0.81 2.30
C PHE A 89 -7.97 0.57 2.63
N LEU A 90 -8.87 0.90 1.70
CA LEU A 90 -10.31 0.81 1.88
C LEU A 90 -10.89 -0.57 1.55
N TYR A 91 -10.32 -1.23 0.55
CA TYR A 91 -10.83 -2.49 0.02
C TYR A 91 -9.73 -3.55 -0.05
N ASP A 92 -9.92 -4.65 0.65
CA ASP A 92 -9.15 -5.87 0.41
C ASP A 92 -9.74 -6.71 -0.73
N ASP A 93 -9.04 -7.79 -1.12
CA ASP A 93 -9.46 -8.65 -2.23
C ASP A 93 -10.85 -9.27 -2.01
N GLU A 94 -11.20 -9.63 -0.76
CA GLU A 94 -12.50 -10.21 -0.41
C GLU A 94 -13.62 -9.17 -0.54
N GLN A 95 -13.35 -7.91 -0.19
CA GLN A 95 -14.27 -6.79 -0.39
C GLN A 95 -14.44 -6.46 -1.87
N VAL A 96 -13.37 -6.51 -2.67
CA VAL A 96 -13.46 -6.34 -4.14
C VAL A 96 -14.23 -7.50 -4.78
N ASP A 97 -14.05 -8.74 -4.31
CA ASP A 97 -14.84 -9.91 -4.73
C ASP A 97 -16.33 -9.67 -4.48
N SER A 98 -16.67 -9.24 -3.27
CA SER A 98 -18.07 -8.95 -2.87
C SER A 98 -18.69 -7.87 -3.76
N LEU A 99 -17.97 -6.78 -4.05
CA LEU A 99 -18.44 -5.72 -4.95
C LEU A 99 -18.67 -6.22 -6.38
N CYS A 100 -17.88 -7.19 -6.85
CA CYS A 100 -18.06 -7.82 -8.14
C CYS A 100 -19.29 -8.74 -8.16
N GLU A 101 -19.51 -9.52 -7.11
CA GLU A 101 -20.68 -10.41 -6.97
C GLU A 101 -22.00 -9.62 -6.91
N GLU A 102 -21.99 -8.46 -6.27
CA GLU A 102 -23.13 -7.54 -6.20
C GLU A 102 -23.40 -6.80 -7.53
N GLY A 103 -22.48 -6.88 -8.50
CA GLY A 103 -22.57 -6.18 -9.78
C GLY A 103 -22.25 -4.68 -9.69
N THR A 104 -21.72 -4.22 -8.56
CA THR A 104 -21.30 -2.82 -8.32
C THR A 104 -19.94 -2.52 -8.98
N MET A 105 -19.10 -3.55 -9.14
CA MET A 105 -17.80 -3.49 -9.80
C MET A 105 -17.64 -4.66 -10.80
N SER A 106 -16.65 -4.58 -11.69
CA SER A 106 -16.22 -5.70 -12.52
C SER A 106 -14.70 -5.76 -12.57
N ARG A 107 -14.13 -6.96 -12.60
CA ARG A 107 -12.69 -7.18 -12.88
C ARG A 107 -12.36 -7.26 -14.37
N THR A 108 -13.38 -7.21 -15.23
CA THR A 108 -13.21 -7.37 -16.68
C THR A 108 -14.04 -6.35 -17.45
N TYR A 109 -13.61 -6.05 -18.67
CA TYR A 109 -14.35 -5.22 -19.61
C TYR A 109 -14.61 -5.97 -20.92
N CYS A 110 -15.70 -5.63 -21.61
CA CYS A 110 -16.02 -6.21 -22.90
C CYS A 110 -15.12 -5.63 -24.01
N LEU A 111 -14.50 -6.50 -24.81
CA LEU A 111 -13.74 -6.10 -26.01
C LEU A 111 -14.66 -5.55 -27.12
N SER A 112 -15.94 -5.85 -27.03
CA SER A 112 -17.01 -5.27 -27.85
C SER A 112 -18.24 -5.15 -26.95
N CYS A 113 -18.78 -3.94 -26.78
CA CYS A 113 -19.86 -3.67 -25.82
C CYS A 113 -21.05 -4.64 -26.04
N GLY A 114 -21.51 -5.28 -24.97
CA GLY A 114 -22.57 -6.30 -25.01
C GLY A 114 -22.13 -7.71 -25.44
N SER A 115 -20.82 -7.93 -25.68
CA SER A 115 -20.30 -9.26 -25.99
C SER A 115 -19.81 -10.01 -24.75
N TYR A 116 -19.79 -11.34 -24.84
CA TYR A 116 -19.17 -12.24 -23.85
C TYR A 116 -17.64 -12.34 -23.99
N ARG A 117 -17.04 -11.61 -24.92
CA ARG A 117 -15.59 -11.55 -25.08
C ARG A 117 -15.04 -10.46 -24.18
N THR A 118 -14.48 -10.85 -23.05
CA THR A 118 -13.94 -9.91 -22.05
C THR A 118 -12.43 -10.00 -21.95
N ALA A 119 -11.83 -8.95 -21.40
CA ALA A 119 -10.42 -8.87 -21.00
C ALA A 119 -10.32 -8.28 -19.58
N PRO A 120 -9.26 -8.57 -18.81
CA PRO A 120 -9.10 -8.05 -17.46
C PRO A 120 -8.95 -6.53 -17.44
N LEU A 121 -9.48 -5.89 -16.39
CA LEU A 121 -9.21 -4.49 -16.05
C LEU A 121 -7.91 -4.40 -15.26
N ASP A 122 -7.16 -3.32 -15.48
CA ASP A 122 -6.06 -2.96 -14.58
C ASP A 122 -6.62 -2.33 -13.31
N PHE A 123 -6.06 -2.67 -12.15
CA PHE A 123 -6.40 -2.07 -10.86
C PHE A 123 -5.25 -1.16 -10.40
N LEU A 124 -5.59 0.02 -9.91
CA LEU A 124 -4.65 1.02 -9.44
C LEU A 124 -5.05 1.50 -8.04
N SER A 125 -4.07 1.59 -7.14
CA SER A 125 -4.22 2.19 -5.81
C SER A 125 -3.15 3.24 -5.56
N HIS A 126 -3.52 4.29 -4.83
CA HIS A 126 -2.61 5.31 -4.33
C HIS A 126 -2.33 5.20 -2.82
N SER A 127 -2.89 4.18 -2.17
CA SER A 127 -2.74 3.95 -0.72
C SER A 127 -2.14 2.58 -0.46
N PHE A 128 -1.39 2.47 0.64
CA PHE A 128 -1.02 1.19 1.20
C PHE A 128 -2.23 0.44 1.74
N SER A 129 -2.30 -0.85 1.46
CA SER A 129 -3.19 -1.76 2.17
C SER A 129 -2.82 -1.92 3.65
N VAL A 130 -3.74 -2.47 4.42
CA VAL A 130 -3.50 -2.78 5.85
C VAL A 130 -2.32 -3.74 6.03
N SER A 131 -2.17 -4.73 5.15
CA SER A 131 -1.03 -5.66 5.19
C SER A 131 0.28 -4.96 4.83
N GLU A 132 0.28 -4.05 3.85
CA GLU A 132 1.47 -3.26 3.50
C GLU A 132 1.88 -2.31 4.63
N LEU A 133 0.93 -1.67 5.32
CA LEU A 133 1.20 -0.86 6.50
C LEU A 133 1.82 -1.71 7.62
N GLN A 134 1.28 -2.91 7.85
CA GLN A 134 1.84 -3.83 8.84
C GLN A 134 3.26 -4.24 8.46
N PHE A 135 3.50 -4.57 7.19
CA PHE A 135 4.83 -4.88 6.67
C PHE A 135 5.80 -3.73 6.93
N LEU A 136 5.42 -2.52 6.50
CA LEU A 136 6.22 -1.32 6.59
C LEU A 136 6.68 -1.05 8.04
N PHE A 137 5.74 -1.04 8.99
CA PHE A 137 6.06 -0.64 10.36
C PHE A 137 6.65 -1.76 11.24
N GLN A 138 6.36 -3.03 10.94
CA GLN A 138 6.81 -4.15 11.78
C GLN A 138 8.02 -4.89 11.22
N ASN A 139 8.29 -4.78 9.92
CA ASN A 139 9.33 -5.57 9.24
C ASN A 139 10.35 -4.71 8.49
N VAL A 140 9.94 -3.54 7.95
CA VAL A 140 10.84 -2.67 7.16
C VAL A 140 11.49 -1.60 8.03
N LEU A 141 10.69 -0.84 8.78
CA LEU A 141 11.18 0.27 9.60
C LEU A 141 11.71 -0.21 10.96
N PRO A 142 12.77 0.43 11.48
CA PRO A 142 13.25 0.16 12.84
C PRO A 142 12.32 0.77 13.90
N ASP A 143 12.64 0.56 15.18
CA ASP A 143 11.96 1.28 16.27
C ASP A 143 12.05 2.81 16.07
N LEU A 144 10.89 3.46 16.16
CA LEU A 144 10.72 4.89 15.88
C LEU A 144 10.62 5.73 17.16
N SER A 145 10.95 5.18 18.33
CA SER A 145 10.94 5.92 19.59
C SER A 145 11.79 7.19 19.49
N GLY A 146 11.20 8.34 19.81
CA GLY A 146 11.88 9.65 19.70
C GLY A 146 11.97 10.21 18.28
N ARG A 147 11.46 9.52 17.25
CA ARG A 147 11.60 9.91 15.84
C ARG A 147 10.35 10.60 15.29
N THR A 148 10.56 11.42 14.27
CA THR A 148 9.52 12.05 13.46
C THR A 148 9.44 11.39 12.10
N LEU A 149 8.25 10.90 11.74
CA LEU A 149 7.94 10.39 10.41
C LEU A 149 7.05 11.39 9.68
N VAL A 150 7.37 11.66 8.41
CA VAL A 150 6.59 12.50 7.50
C VAL A 150 6.09 11.65 6.34
N ASP A 151 4.80 11.74 6.06
CA ASP A 151 4.13 11.12 4.91
C ASP A 151 3.78 12.20 3.88
N VAL A 152 4.35 12.12 2.67
CA VAL A 152 4.15 13.11 1.61
C VAL A 152 3.00 12.69 0.72
N GLY A 153 2.00 13.56 0.55
CA GLY A 153 0.78 13.23 -0.18
C GLY A 153 -0.08 12.23 0.58
N SER A 154 -0.33 12.54 1.85
CA SER A 154 -0.97 11.61 2.79
C SER A 154 -2.37 11.16 2.39
N ARG A 155 -3.06 11.88 1.49
CA ARG A 155 -4.35 11.53 0.89
C ARG A 155 -5.40 11.09 1.90
N LEU A 156 -5.65 9.78 2.03
CA LEU A 156 -6.63 9.23 2.99
C LEU A 156 -6.08 9.09 4.42
N GLY A 157 -4.77 9.21 4.61
CA GLY A 157 -4.09 9.13 5.90
C GLY A 157 -3.58 7.73 6.29
N ALA A 158 -3.57 6.77 5.36
CA ALA A 158 -3.26 5.36 5.61
C ALA A 158 -1.93 5.16 6.39
N VAL A 159 -0.85 5.82 5.95
CA VAL A 159 0.47 5.75 6.63
C VAL A 159 0.40 6.32 8.04
N LEU A 160 -0.37 7.39 8.27
CA LEU A 160 -0.50 8.02 9.58
C LEU A 160 -1.25 7.11 10.56
N TYR A 161 -2.34 6.48 10.11
CA TYR A 161 -3.09 5.54 10.93
C TYR A 161 -2.26 4.29 11.23
N GLY A 162 -1.61 3.72 10.21
CA GLY A 162 -0.69 2.60 10.35
C GLY A 162 0.45 2.91 11.32
N GLY A 163 1.08 4.08 11.18
CA GLY A 163 2.14 4.53 12.07
C GLY A 163 1.66 4.74 13.50
N HIS A 164 0.40 5.16 13.70
CA HIS A 164 -0.15 5.30 15.05
C HIS A 164 -0.37 3.94 15.72
N VAL A 165 -0.87 2.95 14.99
CA VAL A 165 -1.15 1.65 15.62
C VAL A 165 0.09 0.76 15.73
N TYR A 166 1.01 0.82 14.77
CA TYR A 166 2.14 -0.11 14.68
C TYR A 166 3.49 0.44 15.14
N SER A 167 3.62 1.75 15.41
CA SER A 167 4.92 2.34 15.79
C SER A 167 4.88 3.18 17.05
N SER A 168 6.06 3.36 17.63
CA SER A 168 6.39 4.24 18.76
C SER A 168 6.81 5.66 18.33
N ALA A 169 6.61 6.03 17.06
CA ALA A 169 7.01 7.34 16.53
C ALA A 169 6.48 8.48 17.40
N SER A 170 7.36 9.40 17.79
CA SER A 170 6.96 10.52 18.64
C SER A 170 6.08 11.53 17.91
N ARG A 171 6.25 11.64 16.58
CA ARG A 171 5.42 12.48 15.72
C ARG A 171 5.19 11.81 14.37
N LEU A 172 3.95 11.86 13.91
CA LEU A 172 3.50 11.40 12.60
C LEU A 172 2.87 12.59 11.88
N LEU A 173 3.47 13.03 10.77
CA LEU A 173 3.07 14.24 10.07
C LEU A 173 2.67 13.92 8.63
N GLY A 174 1.42 14.19 8.26
CA GLY A 174 0.97 14.13 6.87
C GLY A 174 1.12 15.48 6.18
N LEU A 175 1.69 15.51 4.98
CA LEU A 175 1.60 16.65 4.08
C LEU A 175 0.54 16.36 3.03
N GLU A 176 -0.40 17.28 2.85
CA GLU A 176 -1.48 17.13 1.88
C GLU A 176 -1.82 18.47 1.23
N LEU A 177 -2.01 18.46 -0.09
CA LEU A 177 -2.35 19.63 -0.89
C LEU A 177 -3.85 19.90 -0.94
N SER A 178 -4.67 18.86 -0.88
CA SER A 178 -6.12 18.98 -0.89
C SER A 178 -6.65 19.30 0.50
N GLU A 179 -7.24 20.49 0.65
CA GLU A 179 -7.92 20.87 1.89
C GLU A 179 -9.04 19.88 2.26
N GLU A 180 -9.72 19.29 1.28
CA GLU A 180 -10.78 18.29 1.51
C GLU A 180 -10.21 17.03 2.16
N PHE A 181 -9.07 16.52 1.67
CA PHE A 181 -8.39 15.39 2.29
C PHE A 181 -7.83 15.73 3.68
N VAL A 182 -7.30 16.94 3.87
CA VAL A 182 -6.86 17.42 5.19
C VAL A 182 -8.03 17.41 6.18
N GLN A 183 -9.22 17.88 5.77
CA GLN A 183 -10.41 17.87 6.60
C GLN A 183 -10.88 16.44 6.89
N LEU A 184 -10.92 15.56 5.88
CA LEU A 184 -11.29 14.16 6.02
C LEU A 184 -10.39 13.43 7.03
N GLN A 185 -9.06 13.58 6.89
CA GLN A 185 -8.10 12.97 7.79
C GLN A 185 -8.26 13.53 9.21
N ASN A 186 -8.38 14.85 9.39
CA ASN A 186 -8.58 15.45 10.71
C ASN A 186 -9.85 14.93 11.41
N ASN A 187 -10.94 14.69 10.66
CA ASN A 187 -12.14 14.07 11.21
C ASN A 187 -11.85 12.66 11.74
N MET A 188 -11.08 11.85 11.01
CA MET A 188 -10.66 10.52 11.47
C MET A 188 -9.75 10.61 12.69
N LEU A 189 -8.78 11.52 12.70
CA LEU A 189 -7.88 11.72 13.85
C LEU A 189 -8.66 12.06 15.13
N GLN A 190 -9.68 12.90 15.03
CA GLN A 190 -10.54 13.23 16.18
C GLN A 190 -11.42 12.05 16.59
N LYS A 191 -12.07 11.37 15.63
CA LYS A 191 -12.96 10.24 15.91
C LYS A 191 -12.23 9.09 16.61
N TYR A 192 -11.00 8.81 16.19
CA TYR A 192 -10.18 7.71 16.70
C TYR A 192 -9.16 8.15 17.78
N ARG A 193 -9.14 9.44 18.16
CA ARG A 193 -8.25 10.01 19.18
C ARG A 193 -6.76 9.81 18.89
N LEU A 194 -6.37 10.02 17.63
CA LEU A 194 -4.99 9.84 17.14
C LEU A 194 -4.16 11.13 17.21
N SER A 195 -4.79 12.25 17.59
CA SER A 195 -4.18 13.58 17.62
C SER A 195 -3.16 13.78 18.74
N ASP A 196 -2.90 12.77 19.58
CA ASP A 196 -1.84 12.83 20.60
C ASP A 196 -0.44 12.97 19.97
N ARG A 197 -0.26 12.45 18.75
CA ARG A 197 1.01 12.50 18.02
C ARG A 197 0.89 12.53 16.49
N VAL A 198 -0.33 12.44 15.95
CA VAL A 198 -0.59 12.57 14.52
C VAL A 198 -1.08 13.98 14.19
N GLN A 199 -0.54 14.57 13.14
CA GLN A 199 -0.96 15.87 12.62
C GLN A 199 -0.94 15.86 11.09
N VAL A 200 -1.93 16.52 10.47
CA VAL A 200 -1.98 16.72 9.02
C VAL A 200 -1.79 18.20 8.73
N LEU A 201 -0.88 18.52 7.81
CA LEU A 201 -0.57 19.87 7.37
C LEU A 201 -1.09 20.07 5.95
N HIS A 202 -1.96 21.07 5.78
CA HIS A 202 -2.33 21.56 4.45
C HIS A 202 -1.14 22.34 3.87
N ALA A 203 -0.29 21.67 3.10
CA ALA A 203 0.98 22.23 2.64
C ALA A 203 1.54 21.53 1.41
N ASP A 204 2.20 22.30 0.56
CA ASP A 204 3.06 21.79 -0.51
C ASP A 204 4.42 21.38 0.09
N VAL A 205 4.84 20.14 -0.12
CA VAL A 205 6.16 19.63 0.28
C VAL A 205 7.31 20.52 -0.20
N CYS A 206 7.17 21.18 -1.36
CA CYS A 206 8.15 22.12 -1.92
C CYS A 206 8.32 23.42 -1.11
N THR A 207 7.53 23.60 -0.05
CA THR A 207 7.61 24.75 0.88
C THR A 207 8.05 24.35 2.29
N GLN A 208 8.33 23.07 2.51
CA GLN A 208 8.57 22.48 3.84
C GLN A 208 10.05 22.10 4.04
N ASP A 209 10.99 22.97 3.66
CA ASP A 209 12.44 22.71 3.76
C ASP A 209 12.87 22.40 5.19
N VAL A 210 12.46 23.23 6.16
CA VAL A 210 12.80 23.05 7.58
C VAL A 210 12.27 21.72 8.11
N LEU A 211 11.06 21.33 7.70
CA LEU A 211 10.48 20.04 8.10
C LEU A 211 11.30 18.87 7.53
N LEU A 212 11.58 18.89 6.23
CA LEU A 212 12.36 17.84 5.57
C LEU A 212 13.76 17.70 6.16
N GLN A 213 14.42 18.82 6.47
CA GLN A 213 15.77 18.83 7.07
C GLN A 213 15.81 18.21 8.47
N ASN A 214 14.68 18.17 9.19
CA ASN A 214 14.59 17.62 10.55
C ASN A 214 13.91 16.25 10.63
N THR A 215 13.36 15.76 9.52
CA THR A 215 12.62 14.48 9.45
C THR A 215 13.55 13.28 9.62
N ASP A 216 13.14 12.27 10.39
CA ASP A 216 13.91 11.02 10.58
C ASP A 216 13.50 9.92 9.58
N VAL A 217 12.22 9.88 9.20
CA VAL A 217 11.67 8.95 8.22
C VAL A 217 10.74 9.71 7.27
N LEU A 218 11.01 9.66 5.97
CA LEU A 218 10.15 10.23 4.94
C LEU A 218 9.49 9.09 4.15
N VAL A 219 8.17 9.09 4.04
CA VAL A 219 7.40 8.11 3.27
C VAL A 219 6.82 8.80 2.04
N MET A 220 6.99 8.17 0.88
CA MET A 220 6.52 8.66 -0.41
C MET A 220 5.87 7.50 -1.18
N ASN A 221 4.56 7.34 -1.03
CA ASN A 221 3.80 6.27 -1.68
C ASN A 221 2.94 6.83 -2.82
N ASN A 222 3.29 6.51 -4.08
CA ASN A 222 2.54 6.90 -5.28
C ASN A 222 2.20 8.41 -5.37
N VAL A 223 3.06 9.26 -4.81
CA VAL A 223 2.71 10.66 -4.48
C VAL A 223 2.67 11.64 -5.67
N PHE A 224 3.33 11.35 -6.79
CA PHE A 224 3.56 12.34 -7.84
C PHE A 224 2.96 12.00 -9.20
N GLU A 225 3.14 10.76 -9.68
CA GLU A 225 2.88 10.41 -11.08
C GLU A 225 1.46 10.79 -11.53
N PHE A 226 0.45 10.55 -10.67
CA PHE A 226 -0.95 10.79 -10.98
C PHE A 226 -1.44 12.19 -10.61
N PHE A 227 -0.72 12.90 -9.74
CA PHE A 227 -1.22 14.14 -9.13
C PHE A 227 -0.57 15.41 -9.71
N MET A 228 0.57 15.27 -10.38
CA MET A 228 1.37 16.41 -10.87
C MET A 228 1.81 16.24 -12.32
N GLU A 229 2.00 17.33 -13.05
CA GLU A 229 2.62 17.30 -14.38
C GLU A 229 4.13 16.98 -14.29
N PRO A 230 4.76 16.36 -15.30
CA PRO A 230 6.16 15.93 -15.21
C PRO A 230 7.13 17.01 -14.73
N SER A 231 6.97 18.25 -15.20
CA SER A 231 7.82 19.38 -14.77
C SER A 231 7.69 19.72 -13.28
N GLU A 232 6.51 19.51 -12.69
CA GLU A 232 6.26 19.73 -11.27
C GLU A 232 6.82 18.58 -10.43
N GLN A 233 6.72 17.34 -10.94
CA GLN A 233 7.35 16.17 -10.32
C GLN A 233 8.87 16.35 -10.24
N VAL A 234 9.50 16.78 -11.34
CA VAL A 234 10.94 17.10 -11.39
C VAL A 234 11.30 18.16 -10.35
N ARG A 235 10.49 19.23 -10.23
CA ARG A 235 10.70 20.28 -9.22
C ARG A 235 10.62 19.72 -7.81
N ALA A 236 9.60 18.91 -7.52
CA ALA A 236 9.38 18.31 -6.21
C ALA A 236 10.52 17.36 -5.83
N TRP A 237 10.91 16.46 -6.72
CA TRP A 237 12.04 15.54 -6.51
C TRP A 237 13.35 16.29 -6.25
N ARG A 238 13.65 17.33 -7.04
CA ARG A 238 14.85 18.16 -6.83
C ARG A 238 14.81 18.86 -5.48
N PHE A 239 13.65 19.37 -5.06
CA PHE A 239 13.49 20.00 -3.75
C PHE A 239 13.72 19.01 -2.60
N ILE A 240 13.16 17.80 -2.70
CA ILE A 240 13.34 16.74 -1.69
C ILE A 240 14.81 16.30 -1.62
N MET A 241 15.46 16.06 -2.77
CA MET A 241 16.89 15.74 -2.84
C MET A 241 17.81 16.83 -2.27
N GLN A 242 17.35 18.08 -2.28
CA GLN A 242 18.09 19.21 -1.73
C GLN A 242 17.91 19.34 -0.21
N ASN A 243 16.73 19.00 0.33
CA ASN A 243 16.37 19.30 1.71
C ASN A 243 16.32 18.08 2.64
N PHE A 244 15.97 16.89 2.15
CA PHE A 244 15.98 15.66 2.95
C PHE A 244 17.41 15.10 3.03
N ARG A 245 18.22 15.69 3.90
CA ARG A 245 19.68 15.51 3.95
C ARG A 245 20.26 15.08 5.29
N LYS A 246 19.41 14.85 6.29
CA LYS A 246 19.84 14.40 7.60
C LYS A 246 20.40 12.98 7.51
N THR A 247 21.72 12.83 7.61
CA THR A 247 22.42 11.54 7.54
C THR A 247 21.82 10.53 8.50
N GLY A 248 21.63 9.30 8.03
CA GLY A 248 21.01 8.20 8.79
C GLY A 248 19.48 8.22 8.81
N SER A 249 18.83 9.27 8.27
CA SER A 249 17.39 9.28 8.07
C SER A 249 16.98 8.30 6.99
N LEU A 250 15.75 7.81 7.07
CA LEU A 250 15.22 6.78 6.20
C LEU A 250 14.24 7.38 5.20
N LEU A 251 14.29 6.90 3.96
CA LEU A 251 13.34 7.23 2.92
C LEU A 251 12.66 5.95 2.46
N VAL A 252 11.34 5.92 2.48
CA VAL A 252 10.53 4.84 1.95
C VAL A 252 9.87 5.35 0.68
N THR A 253 10.02 4.63 -0.43
CA THR A 253 9.35 4.97 -1.68
C THR A 253 8.60 3.78 -2.27
N VAL A 254 7.48 4.10 -2.90
CA VAL A 254 6.71 3.22 -3.77
C VAL A 254 6.28 4.05 -4.97
N PRO A 255 6.70 3.72 -6.21
CA PRO A 255 7.67 2.67 -6.55
C PRO A 255 9.10 3.04 -6.12
N SER A 256 10.11 2.29 -6.59
CA SER A 256 11.53 2.60 -6.36
C SER A 256 11.90 4.03 -6.80
N LEU A 257 12.97 4.58 -6.22
CA LEU A 257 13.54 5.85 -6.69
C LEU A 257 13.99 5.77 -8.15
N GLN A 258 14.54 4.63 -8.56
CA GLN A 258 15.01 4.43 -9.93
C GLN A 258 13.84 4.56 -10.92
N GLU A 259 12.74 3.84 -10.66
CA GLU A 259 11.55 3.89 -11.51
C GLU A 259 10.92 5.28 -11.53
N SER A 260 10.79 5.91 -10.36
CA SER A 260 10.21 7.25 -10.21
C SER A 260 10.99 8.32 -10.99
N LEU A 261 12.33 8.24 -10.98
CA LEU A 261 13.21 9.24 -11.60
C LEU A 261 13.47 8.96 -13.09
N ASP A 262 13.56 7.69 -13.49
CA ASP A 262 13.74 7.30 -14.90
C ASP A 262 12.56 7.73 -15.77
N ALA A 263 11.34 7.59 -15.26
CA ALA A 263 10.13 8.08 -15.93
C ALA A 263 10.19 9.58 -16.24
N LEU A 264 10.97 10.34 -15.46
CA LEU A 264 11.16 11.79 -15.59
C LEU A 264 12.48 12.17 -16.29
N GLN A 265 13.31 11.18 -16.66
CA GLN A 265 14.68 11.40 -17.15
C GLN A 265 15.53 12.22 -16.16
N GLU A 266 15.26 12.09 -14.86
CA GLU A 266 16.02 12.76 -13.81
C GLU A 266 17.07 11.82 -13.21
N ALA A 267 18.25 12.35 -12.95
CA ALA A 267 19.32 11.58 -12.33
C ALA A 267 19.22 11.62 -10.81
N LEU A 268 19.30 10.45 -10.17
CA LEU A 268 19.49 10.36 -8.73
C LEU A 268 20.80 11.07 -8.34
N ARG A 269 20.73 11.94 -7.35
CA ARG A 269 21.90 12.68 -6.88
C ARG A 269 22.92 11.72 -6.26
N SER A 270 24.13 11.68 -6.84
CA SER A 270 25.23 10.86 -6.33
C SER A 270 25.51 11.16 -4.85
N GLY A 271 25.64 10.09 -4.05
CA GLY A 271 25.89 10.18 -2.61
C GLY A 271 24.74 10.78 -1.80
N TRP A 272 23.51 10.77 -2.31
CA TRP A 272 22.35 11.19 -1.51
C TRP A 272 21.85 10.07 -0.60
N VAL A 273 21.56 8.91 -1.17
CA VAL A 273 21.03 7.75 -0.46
C VAL A 273 21.69 6.47 -0.91
N GLU A 274 21.65 5.46 -0.05
CA GLU A 274 21.89 4.05 -0.40
C GLU A 274 20.61 3.25 -0.17
N GLU A 275 20.33 2.27 -1.03
CA GLU A 275 19.22 1.34 -0.84
C GLU A 275 19.59 0.29 0.21
N LEU A 276 18.68 0.01 1.15
CA LEU A 276 18.84 -0.98 2.18
C LEU A 276 18.12 -2.27 1.78
N PRO A 277 18.69 -3.45 2.11
CA PRO A 277 18.00 -4.71 1.86
C PRO A 277 16.75 -4.81 2.74
N VAL A 278 15.65 -5.26 2.12
CA VAL A 278 14.37 -5.55 2.78
C VAL A 278 14.08 -7.04 2.62
N ASP A 279 13.67 -7.70 3.71
CA ASP A 279 13.20 -9.09 3.64
C ASP A 279 11.71 -9.12 3.30
N TYR A 280 11.40 -9.52 2.08
CA TYR A 280 10.03 -9.63 1.59
C TYR A 280 9.37 -11.00 1.91
N ASN A 281 10.11 -11.96 2.48
CA ASN A 281 9.58 -13.30 2.76
C ASN A 281 8.89 -13.36 4.12
N VAL A 282 7.92 -12.46 4.34
CA VAL A 282 7.16 -12.35 5.57
C VAL A 282 5.72 -12.80 5.34
N TYR A 283 5.16 -13.54 6.29
CA TYR A 283 3.75 -13.91 6.29
C TYR A 283 2.95 -12.92 7.15
N LEU A 284 2.01 -12.21 6.53
CA LEU A 284 1.15 -11.20 7.18
C LEU A 284 -0.35 -11.57 7.08
N GLY A 285 -0.63 -12.85 6.81
CA GLY A 285 -1.96 -13.40 6.61
C GLY A 285 -2.27 -13.66 5.13
N ARG A 286 -3.36 -14.39 4.91
CA ARG A 286 -3.77 -14.91 3.59
C ARG A 286 -3.96 -13.87 2.47
N ASN A 287 -4.42 -12.66 2.81
CA ASN A 287 -4.76 -11.61 1.83
C ASN A 287 -3.56 -10.69 1.53
N THR A 288 -2.34 -11.15 1.81
CA THR A 288 -1.14 -10.36 1.55
C THR A 288 -0.67 -10.62 0.12
N ASP A 289 -0.62 -9.60 -0.71
CA ASP A 289 0.00 -9.66 -2.03
C ASP A 289 1.54 -9.52 -1.91
N PRO A 290 2.34 -10.57 -2.16
CA PRO A 290 3.79 -10.49 -2.09
C PRO A 290 4.40 -9.56 -3.14
N ASP A 291 3.72 -9.34 -4.28
CA ASP A 291 4.22 -8.46 -5.34
C ASP A 291 4.04 -6.99 -4.96
N ALA A 292 2.94 -6.64 -4.29
CA ALA A 292 2.76 -5.32 -3.67
C ALA A 292 3.85 -5.02 -2.64
N LEU A 293 4.18 -5.97 -1.75
CA LEU A 293 5.26 -5.78 -0.76
C LEU A 293 6.62 -5.47 -1.42
N ARG A 294 6.91 -6.09 -2.57
CA ARG A 294 8.17 -5.87 -3.32
C ARG A 294 8.29 -4.49 -3.94
N GLN A 295 7.21 -3.72 -4.02
CA GLN A 295 7.24 -2.34 -4.47
C GLN A 295 7.69 -1.37 -3.36
N ILE A 296 7.88 -1.84 -2.12
CA ILE A 296 8.27 -1.02 -0.98
C ILE A 296 9.78 -1.00 -0.84
N HIS A 297 10.38 0.13 -1.20
CA HIS A 297 11.82 0.32 -1.15
C HIS A 297 12.24 1.17 0.04
N LEU A 298 13.31 0.77 0.72
CA LEU A 298 13.88 1.48 1.85
C LEU A 298 15.28 2.00 1.49
N TYR A 299 15.51 3.27 1.77
CA TYR A 299 16.79 3.94 1.55
C TYR A 299 17.26 4.62 2.83
N ARG A 300 18.58 4.80 2.96
CA ARG A 300 19.22 5.58 4.01
C ARG A 300 19.96 6.76 3.42
N VAL A 301 19.76 7.94 4.00
CA VAL A 301 20.50 9.15 3.63
C VAL A 301 21.96 9.05 4.11
N MET A 302 22.89 9.34 3.21
CA MET A 302 24.35 9.25 3.44
C MET A 302 24.95 10.50 4.10
#